data_AF-A0A8I1V4I6-F1
#
_entry.id   AF-A0A8I1V4I6-F1
#
_cell.length_a   1.000
_cell.length_b   1.000
_cell.length_c   1.000
_cell.angle_alpha   90.00
_cell.angle_beta   90.00
_cell.angle_gamma   90.00
#
_symmetry.space_group_name_H-M   'P 1'
#
loop_
_entity.id
_entity.type
_entity.pdbx_description
1 polymer ?
#
loop_
_entity_poly.entity_id
_entity_poly.type
_entity_poly.pdbx_seq_one_letter_code
_entity_poly.pdbx_strand_id
1 'polypeptide(L)' 'MKLLNDLFSTDYGLMSIIGIGFMICMAAFFVRMFLVKMNEPPQPNPAAKALKGGSQNLPHPR' A
#
# COMPACT_ATOMS: atom_id res chain seq x y z
N MET A 1 -2.97 -38.46 -3.00
CA MET A 1 -2.20 -37.20 -3.03
C MET A 1 -1.32 -37.11 -4.29
N LYS A 2 -1.89 -37.24 -5.50
CA LYS A 2 -1.11 -37.09 -6.76
C LYS A 2 -0.98 -35.62 -7.18
N LEU A 3 -2.03 -34.82 -6.95
CA LEU A 3 -2.07 -33.40 -7.33
C LEU A 3 -1.03 -32.52 -6.64
N LEU A 4 -0.83 -32.66 -5.32
CA LEU A 4 0.20 -31.90 -4.63
C LEU A 4 1.60 -32.31 -5.12
N ASN A 5 1.81 -33.60 -5.40
CA ASN A 5 3.08 -34.08 -5.92
C ASN A 5 3.31 -33.60 -7.36
N ASP A 6 2.29 -33.56 -8.22
CA ASP A 6 2.38 -32.94 -9.55
C ASP A 6 2.65 -31.44 -9.45
N LEU A 7 2.08 -30.75 -8.47
CA LEU A 7 2.28 -29.31 -8.27
C LEU A 7 3.71 -28.96 -7.80
N PHE A 8 4.38 -29.85 -7.08
CA PHE A 8 5.76 -29.63 -6.62
C PHE A 8 6.84 -30.32 -7.45
N SER A 9 6.50 -31.40 -8.17
CA SER A 9 7.48 -32.25 -8.87
C SER A 9 7.46 -32.11 -10.40
N THR A 10 6.52 -31.37 -10.99
CA THR A 10 6.53 -31.09 -12.44
C THR A 10 6.92 -29.64 -12.73
N ASP A 11 7.51 -29.40 -13.91
CA ASP A 11 7.88 -28.06 -14.38
C ASP A 11 6.68 -27.11 -14.45
N TYR A 12 5.49 -27.64 -14.74
CA TYR A 12 4.23 -26.90 -14.73
C TYR A 12 3.77 -26.51 -13.32
N GLY A 13 3.99 -27.41 -12.37
CA GLY A 13 3.70 -27.17 -10.96
C GLY A 13 4.56 -26.04 -10.39
N LEU A 14 5.86 -26.03 -10.69
CA LEU A 14 6.78 -24.97 -10.25
C LEU A 14 6.37 -23.59 -10.80
N MET A 15 6.00 -23.52 -12.09
CA MET A 15 5.45 -22.28 -12.68
C MET A 15 4.16 -21.82 -11.98
N SER A 16 3.27 -22.76 -11.64
CA SER A 16 2.05 -22.46 -10.88
C SER A 16 2.35 -21.94 -9.47
N ILE A 17 3.32 -22.53 -8.76
CA ILE A 17 3.73 -22.12 -7.42
C ILE A 17 4.28 -20.69 -7.43
N ILE A 18 5.08 -20.32 -8.44
CA ILE A 18 5.59 -18.95 -8.58
C ILE A 18 4.42 -17.97 -8.74
N GLY A 19 3.44 -18.29 -9.60
CA GLY A 19 2.23 -17.48 -9.77
C GLY A 19 1.42 -17.36 -8.48
N ILE A 20 1.18 -18.47 -7.78
CA ILE A 20 0.45 -18.50 -6.51
C ILE A 20 1.21 -17.69 -5.44
N GLY A 21 2.52 -17.86 -5.34
CA GLY A 21 3.38 -17.09 -4.43
C GLY A 21 3.30 -15.59 -4.72
N PHE A 22 3.35 -15.20 -5.99
CA PHE A 22 3.20 -13.80 -6.40
C PHE A 22 1.81 -13.25 -6.02
N MET A 23 0.74 -14.00 -6.25
CA MET A 23 -0.62 -13.60 -5.87
C MET A 23 -0.75 -13.38 -4.36
N ILE A 24 -0.21 -14.28 -3.54
CA ILE A 24 -0.20 -14.16 -2.07
C ILE A 24 0.64 -12.95 -1.62
N CYS A 25 1.83 -12.77 -2.19
CA CYS A 25 2.68 -11.61 -1.91
C CYS A 25 1.98 -10.29 -2.22
N MET A 26 1.32 -10.20 -3.38
CA MET A 26 0.55 -9.01 -3.76
C MET A 26 -0.64 -8.79 -2.84
N ALA A 27 -1.38 -9.85 -2.49
CA ALA A 27 -2.49 -9.74 -1.54
C ALA A 27 -2.04 -9.21 -0.18
N ALA A 28 -0.93 -9.73 0.37
CA ALA A 28 -0.35 -9.26 1.62
C ALA A 28 0.15 -7.81 1.52
N PHE A 29 0.77 -7.44 0.40
CA PHE A 29 1.18 -6.06 0.13
C PHE A 29 -0.01 -5.10 0.15
N PHE A 30 -1.11 -5.43 -0.54
CA PHE A 30 -2.29 -4.58 -0.56
C PHE A 30 -2.95 -4.46 0.81
N VAL A 31 -3.10 -5.57 1.55
CA VAL A 31 -3.61 -5.53 2.92
C VAL A 31 -2.75 -4.61 3.79
N ARG A 32 -1.43 -4.74 3.72
CA ARG A 32 -0.51 -3.85 4.44
C ARG A 32 -0.66 -2.40 3.99
N MET A 33 -0.74 -2.13 2.69
CA MET A 33 -0.92 -0.79 2.13
C MET A 33 -2.20 -0.14 2.66
N PHE A 34 -3.32 -0.86 2.65
CA PHE A 34 -4.59 -0.34 3.17
C PHE A 34 -4.52 -0.09 4.68
N LEU A 35 -3.97 -1.01 5.46
CA LEU A 35 -3.81 -0.83 6.92
C LEU A 35 -2.90 0.35 7.28
N VAL A 36 -1.82 0.55 6.54
CA VAL A 36 -0.92 1.71 6.73
C VAL A 36 -1.64 2.99 6.31
N LYS A 37 -2.29 3.01 5.15
CA LYS A 37 -2.92 4.22 4.61
C LYS A 37 -4.14 4.67 5.40
N MET A 38 -4.88 3.73 5.99
CA MET A 38 -6.01 4.03 6.89
C MET A 38 -5.56 4.66 8.21
N ASN A 39 -4.33 4.43 8.66
CA ASN A 39 -3.79 5.00 9.90
C ASN A 39 -3.03 6.32 9.67
N GLU A 40 -2.75 6.70 8.43
CA GLU A 40 -2.20 8.02 8.15
C GLU A 40 -3.32 9.07 8.26
N PRO A 41 -3.16 10.11 9.11
CA PRO A 41 -4.08 11.24 9.06
C PRO A 41 -4.05 11.83 7.64
N PRO A 42 -5.19 12.35 7.13
CA PRO A 42 -5.25 12.98 5.82
C PRO A 42 -4.07 13.93 5.69
N GLN A 43 -3.17 13.66 4.74
CA GLN A 43 -1.98 14.50 4.59
C GLN A 43 -2.46 15.94 4.44
N PRO A 44 -1.97 16.88 5.27
CA PRO A 44 -2.41 18.26 5.19
C PRO A 44 -2.17 18.72 3.76
N ASN A 45 -3.26 19.05 3.05
CA ASN A 45 -3.18 19.55 1.69
C ASN A 45 -2.11 20.65 1.67
N PRO A 46 -1.03 20.53 0.87
CA PRO A 46 0.03 21.54 0.84
C PRO A 46 -0.53 22.94 0.54
N ALA A 47 -1.67 23.03 -0.16
CA ALA A 47 -2.41 24.28 -0.35
C ALA A 47 -3.02 24.83 0.96
N ALA A 48 -3.52 23.97 1.85
CA ALA A 48 -4.04 24.39 3.16
C ALA A 48 -2.93 24.92 4.09
N LYS A 49 -1.71 24.36 4.01
CA LYS A 49 -0.53 24.90 4.72
C LYS A 49 -0.10 26.26 4.18
N ALA A 50 -0.13 26.46 2.86
CA ALA A 50 0.22 27.73 2.24
C ALA A 50 -0.76 28.87 2.64
N LEU A 51 -2.06 28.58 2.68
CA LEU A 51 -3.09 29.55 3.10
C LEU A 51 -2.94 29.94 4.58
N LYS A 52 -2.60 28.99 5.47
CA LYS A 52 -2.34 29.26 6.90
C LYS A 52 -1.07 30.09 7.14
N GLY A 53 -0.08 30.02 6.26
CA GLY A 53 1.14 30.83 6.32
C GLY A 53 0.91 32.30 5.96
N GLY A 54 -0.04 32.58 5.06
CA GLY A 54 -0.38 33.94 4.63
C GLY A 54 -1.24 34.71 5.63
N SER A 55 -2.13 34.02 6.36
CA SER A 55 -3.03 34.69 7.32
C SER A 55 -2.37 35.06 8.65
N GLN A 56 -1.24 34.45 9.02
CA GLN A 56 -0.55 34.71 10.29
C GLN A 56 0.37 35.95 10.24
N ASN A 57 0.62 36.51 9.06
CA ASN A 57 1.44 37.71 8.85
C ASN A 57 0.62 38.99 8.68
N LEU A 58 -0.63 39.03 9.14
CA LEU A 58 -1.39 40.28 9.12
C LEU A 58 -0.91 41.17 10.28
N PRO A 59 -0.31 42.35 10.02
CA PRO A 59 0.06 43.27 11.10
C PRO A 59 -1.20 43.72 11.82
N HIS A 60 -1.21 43.58 13.15
CA HIS A 60 -2.29 44.11 13.97
C HIS A 60 -2.34 45.64 13.85
N PRO A 61 -3.48 46.23 13.44
CA PRO A 61 -3.64 47.68 13.45
C PRO A 61 -3.59 48.14 14.91
N ARG A 62 -2.57 48.93 15.24
CA ARG A 62 -2.50 49.69 16.49
C ARG A 62 -3.32 50.97 16.36
#